data_AF-A0A2V7ZZR8-F1
#
_entry.id   AF-A0A2V7ZZR8-F1
#
_cell.length_a   1.000
_cell.length_b   1.000
_cell.length_c   1.000
_cell.angle_alpha   90.00
_cell.angle_beta   90.00
_cell.angle_gamma   90.00
#
_symmetry.space_group_name_H-M   'P 1'
#
loop_
_entity.id
_entity.type
_entity.pdbx_description
1 polymer ?
#
loop_
_entity_poly.entity_id
_entity_poly.type
_entity_poly.pdbx_seq_one_letter_code
_entity_poly.pdbx_strand_id
1 'polypeptide(L)' 'HAIELAAAHAADGVEPLGDIHASAQFRAHLARVNTRRALERALSR' A
#
# COMPACT_ATOMS: atom_id res chain seq x y z
N HIS A 1 -1.95 15.19 2.56
CA HIS A 1 -1.49 15.19 1.17
C HIS A 1 -0.15 14.47 0.94
N ALA A 2 1.00 14.89 1.49
CA ALA A 2 2.29 14.24 1.19
C ALA A 2 2.35 12.73 1.50
N ILE A 3 1.82 12.31 2.65
CA ILE A 3 1.75 10.89 3.04
C ILE A 3 0.86 10.08 2.09
N GLU A 4 -0.28 10.64 1.67
CA GLU A 4 -1.21 9.95 0.77
C GLU A 4 -0.58 9.73 -0.61
N LEU A 5 0.13 10.74 -1.13
CA LEU A 5 0.88 10.62 -2.39
C LEU A 5 1.98 9.57 -2.29
N ALA A 6 2.79 9.61 -1.23
CA ALA A 6 3.84 8.62 -1.00
C ALA A 6 3.28 7.20 -0.90
N ALA A 7 2.15 7.03 -0.22
CA ALA A 7 1.50 5.73 -0.07
C ALA A 7 0.88 5.22 -1.38
N ALA A 8 0.38 6.10 -2.26
CA ALA A 8 -0.19 5.71 -3.54
C ALA A 8 0.82 4.97 -4.44
N HIS A 9 2.08 5.39 -4.37
CA HIS A 9 3.20 4.81 -5.14
C HIS A 9 3.67 3.44 -4.61
N ALA A 10 3.18 2.97 -3.47
CA ALA A 10 3.65 1.73 -2.83
C ALA A 10 3.43 0.45 -3.65
N ALA A 11 2.62 0.51 -4.71
CA ALA A 11 2.36 -0.62 -5.60
C ALA A 11 2.86 -0.37 -7.04
N ASP A 12 3.56 0.74 -7.29
CA ASP A 12 4.01 1.08 -8.62
C ASP A 12 5.15 0.14 -9.05
N GLY A 13 5.06 -0.38 -10.28
CA GLY A 13 6.04 -1.34 -10.80
C GLY A 13 5.98 -2.74 -10.17
N VAL A 14 4.97 -3.01 -9.33
CA VAL A 14 4.74 -4.32 -8.73
C VAL A 14 3.61 -5.03 -9.45
N GLU A 15 3.80 -6.31 -9.76
CA GLU A 15 2.75 -7.23 -10.20
C GLU A 15 2.43 -8.19 -9.05
N PRO A 16 1.41 -7.90 -8.21
CA PRO A 16 1.10 -8.77 -7.07
C PRO A 16 0.50 -10.09 -7.54
N LEU A 17 0.86 -11.18 -6.85
CA LEU A 17 0.22 -12.47 -7.08
C LEU A 17 -1.28 -12.41 -6.72
N GLY A 18 -2.13 -12.95 -7.60
CA GLY A 18 -3.51 -13.31 -7.29
C GLY A 18 -3.61 -14.81 -6.99
N ASP A 19 -4.31 -15.18 -5.92
CA ASP A 19 -4.58 -16.57 -5.55
C ASP A 19 -5.93 -16.70 -4.81
N ILE A 20 -6.22 -17.89 -4.27
CA ILE A 20 -7.46 -18.21 -3.54
C ILE A 20 -7.69 -17.34 -2.29
N HIS A 21 -6.65 -16.70 -1.75
CA HIS A 21 -6.73 -15.86 -0.55
C HIS A 21 -6.99 -14.40 -0.89
N ALA A 22 -6.55 -13.91 -2.06
CA ALA A 22 -6.80 -12.54 -2.50
C ALA A 22 -6.44 -12.31 -3.96
N SER A 23 -7.20 -11.42 -4.61
CA SER A 23 -6.86 -10.90 -5.93
C SER A 23 -5.63 -10.01 -5.90
N ALA A 24 -4.90 -9.94 -7.03
CA ALA A 24 -3.78 -9.04 -7.21
C ALA A 24 -4.15 -7.57 -6.94
N GLN A 25 -5.33 -7.14 -7.40
CA GLN A 25 -5.86 -5.79 -7.18
C GLN A 25 -6.07 -5.49 -5.70
N PHE A 26 -6.60 -6.44 -4.93
CA PHE A 26 -6.81 -6.25 -3.49
C PHE A 26 -5.47 -6.13 -2.75
N ARG A 27 -4.46 -6.92 -3.13
CA ARG A 27 -3.11 -6.80 -2.55
C ARG A 27 -2.44 -5.47 -2.90
N ALA A 28 -2.55 -5.00 -4.14
CA ALA A 28 -2.06 -3.68 -4.54
C ALA A 28 -2.73 -2.56 -3.71
N HIS A 29 -4.04 -2.66 -3.50
CA HIS A 29 -4.76 -1.72 -2.63
C HIS A 29 -4.26 -1.77 -1.19
N LEU A 30 -4.10 -2.97 -0.61
CA LEU A 30 -3.60 -3.14 0.75
C LEU A 30 -2.17 -2.62 0.91
N ALA A 31 -1.30 -2.77 -0.10
CA ALA A 31 0.05 -2.21 -0.07
C ALA A 31 0.01 -0.68 0.15
N ARG A 32 -0.83 0.04 -0.60
CA ARG A 32 -1.03 1.49 -0.43
C ARG A 32 -1.57 1.83 0.96
N VAL A 33 -2.59 1.11 1.42
CA VAL A 33 -3.21 1.34 2.74
C VAL A 33 -2.23 1.12 3.88
N ASN A 34 -1.46 0.03 3.84
CA ASN A 34 -0.52 -0.31 4.89
C ASN A 34 0.68 0.64 4.90
N THR A 35 1.18 1.06 3.73
CA THR A 35 2.23 2.09 3.63
C THR A 35 1.78 3.41 4.26
N ARG A 36 0.57 3.88 3.94
CA ARG A 36 0.00 5.08 4.58
C ARG A 36 0.00 4.96 6.11
N ARG A 37 -0.56 3.86 6.63
CA ARG A 37 -0.63 3.61 8.08
C ARG A 37 0.77 3.54 8.72
N ALA A 38 1.74 2.96 8.04
CA ALA A 38 3.11 2.87 8.52
C ALA A 38 3.78 4.24 8.61
N LEU A 39 3.62 5.08 7.58
CA LEU A 39 4.14 6.46 7.56
C LEU A 39 3.49 7.32 8.64
N GLU A 40 2.17 7.25 8.78
CA GLU A 40 1.43 7.96 9.85
C GLU A 40 1.95 7.56 11.24
N ARG A 41 2.14 6.25 11.49
CA ARG A 41 2.68 5.74 12.76
C ARG A 41 4.14 6.12 12.99
N ALA A 42 4.94 6.24 11.93
CA ALA A 42 6.34 6.64 12.04
C ALA A 42 6.47 8.12 12.42
N LEU A 43 5.60 8.97 11.90
CA LEU A 43 5.56 10.40 12.20
C LEU A 43 4.92 10.72 13.56
N SER A 44 4.13 9.80 14.12
CA SER A 44 3.54 9.94 15.46
C SER A 44 4.45 9.48 16.61
N ARG A 45 5.74 9.29 16.34
CA ARG A 45 6.78 8.89 17.31
C ARG A 45 7.76 10.02 17.52
#